data_AF-A0A4V3GMJ5-F1
#
_entry.id   AF-A0A4V3GMJ5-F1
#
_cell.length_a   1.000
_cell.length_b   1.000
_cell.length_c   1.000
_cell.angle_alpha   90.00
_cell.angle_beta   90.00
_cell.angle_gamma   90.00
#
_symmetry.space_group_name_H-M   'P 1'
#
loop_
_entity.id
_entity.type
_entity.pdbx_description
1 polymer ?
#
loop_
_entity_poly.entity_id
_entity_poly.type
_entity_poly.pdbx_seq_one_letter_code
_entity_poly.pdbx_strand_id
1 'polypeptide(L)'
;MMAPDRPAFGVNYVPREQWWSAWLDFDENSIADDLTAIAALGCDHIRIQCLWPVFQPFPTSVSASAMSRLSIVLDRAHDVGLDVWVTVLNGFLSGWVFRPPWLPKHNLFTDPLAISAARLLLRSVAELVSEHPAGAGIDLGNEPNMLVGYEPQTVTQEDLDSWARALIGTVRSAAPDLPVVLGADHQPWTTDKIGFSPALLANEPDITTVHAWPYFSGFLDHFGENNDLAWSIGAYLAQVAAAHQTTPRPIWVQEIGIAPEWVSDVAVEDAAEQLIRQALSVPGVSGLSWWASHDIRPDHGGFAPLEYDLGLLDVHNRVKPVGHRFADVTTDLRKTADRQRNLAPAPVLLPRDTPADLHFATQWAAKWSNGQPPQVLIEPA
;
A
#
# COMPACT_ATOMS: atom_id res chain seq x y z
N MET A 1 15.59 -5.70 -0.68
CA MET A 1 15.35 -4.47 0.11
C MET A 1 15.23 -3.28 -0.84
N MET A 2 14.14 -2.51 -0.73
CA MET A 2 13.84 -1.38 -1.63
C MET A 2 14.91 -0.30 -1.50
N ALA A 3 15.48 0.13 -2.63
CA ALA A 3 16.53 1.14 -2.68
C ALA A 3 16.24 2.13 -3.83
N PRO A 4 16.46 3.45 -3.65
CA PRO A 4 16.14 4.45 -4.68
C PRO A 4 16.84 4.21 -6.03
N ASP A 5 18.07 3.71 -6.00
CA ASP A 5 18.88 3.50 -7.22
C ASP A 5 18.44 2.25 -8.03
N ARG A 6 17.59 1.39 -7.45
CA ARG A 6 17.04 0.19 -8.08
C ARG A 6 15.60 0.00 -7.59
N PRO A 7 14.62 0.72 -8.16
CA PRO A 7 13.25 0.65 -7.70
C PRO A 7 12.70 -0.77 -7.80
N ALA A 8 12.00 -1.19 -6.75
CA ALA A 8 11.28 -2.45 -6.68
C ALA A 8 9.89 -2.31 -7.33
N PHE A 9 9.44 -3.34 -8.04
CA PHE A 9 8.12 -3.37 -8.66
C PHE A 9 7.41 -4.67 -8.31
N GLY A 10 6.22 -4.53 -7.73
CA GLY A 10 5.43 -5.66 -7.27
C GLY A 10 3.94 -5.40 -7.37
N VAL A 11 3.16 -6.25 -6.72
CA VAL A 11 1.69 -6.18 -6.71
C VAL A 11 1.15 -6.42 -5.31
N ASN A 12 0.00 -5.82 -5.03
CA ASN A 12 -0.87 -6.26 -3.95
C ASN A 12 -1.55 -7.55 -4.42
N TYR A 13 -1.24 -8.67 -3.75
CA TYR A 13 -1.75 -9.97 -4.13
C TYR A 13 -3.24 -10.07 -3.78
N VAL A 14 -4.03 -10.50 -4.75
CA VAL A 14 -5.42 -10.91 -4.61
C VAL A 14 -5.50 -12.35 -5.09
N PRO A 15 -5.84 -13.33 -4.22
CA PRO A 15 -6.02 -14.72 -4.63
C PRO A 15 -7.18 -14.86 -5.60
N ARG A 16 -6.95 -15.44 -6.78
CA ARG A 16 -7.96 -15.46 -7.86
C ARG A 16 -9.22 -16.26 -7.50
N GLU A 17 -9.04 -17.36 -6.74
CA GLU A 17 -10.12 -18.33 -6.55
C GLU A 17 -11.09 -17.94 -5.45
N GLN A 18 -10.61 -17.33 -4.36
CA GLN A 18 -11.41 -17.09 -3.15
C GLN A 18 -11.23 -15.68 -2.58
N TRP A 19 -10.53 -14.78 -3.31
CA TRP A 19 -10.05 -13.53 -2.72
C TRP A 19 -9.35 -13.85 -1.37
N TRP A 20 -9.34 -12.95 -0.40
CA TRP A 20 -8.74 -13.23 0.91
C TRP A 20 -9.55 -14.18 1.81
N SER A 21 -10.74 -14.65 1.37
CA SER A 21 -11.37 -15.83 1.96
C SER A 21 -10.56 -17.12 1.71
N ALA A 22 -9.54 -17.08 0.85
CA ALA A 22 -8.56 -18.16 0.65
C ALA A 22 -7.87 -18.60 1.95
N TRP A 23 -7.80 -17.74 2.98
CA TRP A 23 -7.30 -18.17 4.29
C TRP A 23 -8.21 -19.18 4.99
N LEU A 24 -9.49 -19.28 4.62
CA LEU A 24 -10.44 -20.25 5.14
C LEU A 24 -10.49 -21.49 4.25
N ASP A 25 -10.73 -21.27 2.95
CA ASP A 25 -10.76 -22.29 1.90
C ASP A 25 -9.42 -22.30 1.14
N PHE A 26 -8.41 -22.85 1.79
CA PHE A 26 -7.02 -22.76 1.34
C PHE A 26 -6.70 -23.80 0.29
N ASP A 27 -6.33 -23.35 -0.91
CA ASP A 27 -5.81 -24.17 -2.00
C ASP A 27 -4.38 -23.75 -2.34
N GLU A 28 -3.41 -24.52 -1.86
CA GLU A 28 -1.98 -24.28 -2.10
C GLU A 28 -1.62 -24.27 -3.59
N ASN A 29 -2.23 -25.13 -4.40
CA ASN A 29 -1.90 -25.20 -5.83
C ASN A 29 -2.38 -23.94 -6.54
N SER A 30 -3.58 -23.46 -6.21
CA SER A 30 -4.06 -22.18 -6.78
C SER A 30 -3.16 -21.02 -6.35
N ILE A 31 -2.71 -20.96 -5.10
CA ILE A 31 -1.78 -19.92 -4.68
C ILE A 31 -0.47 -20.03 -5.47
N ALA A 32 0.08 -21.23 -5.63
CA ALA A 32 1.33 -21.43 -6.38
C ALA A 32 1.20 -21.01 -7.85
N ASP A 33 0.07 -21.33 -8.49
CA ASP A 33 -0.23 -20.92 -9.87
C ASP A 33 -0.33 -19.39 -10.00
N ASP A 34 -1.00 -18.74 -9.04
CA ASP A 34 -1.14 -17.27 -8.97
C ASP A 34 0.23 -16.59 -8.84
N LEU A 35 1.06 -17.06 -7.89
CA LEU A 35 2.38 -16.50 -7.63
C LEU A 35 3.33 -16.70 -8.82
N THR A 36 3.22 -17.84 -9.52
CA THR A 36 3.97 -18.10 -10.76
C THR A 36 3.58 -17.09 -11.85
N ALA A 37 2.28 -16.80 -12.02
CA ALA A 37 1.81 -15.83 -12.99
C ALA A 37 2.26 -14.40 -12.65
N ILE A 38 2.26 -14.03 -11.37
CA ILE A 38 2.76 -12.73 -10.87
C ILE A 38 4.27 -12.59 -11.14
N ALA A 39 5.06 -13.61 -10.83
CA ALA A 39 6.50 -13.61 -11.10
C ALA A 39 6.80 -13.50 -12.61
N ALA A 40 5.97 -14.11 -13.47
CA ALA A 40 6.11 -14.02 -14.92
C ALA A 40 5.87 -12.60 -15.49
N LEU A 41 5.20 -11.70 -14.75
CA LEU A 41 5.11 -10.27 -15.10
C LEU A 41 6.42 -9.50 -14.80
N GLY A 42 7.41 -10.15 -14.19
CA GLY A 42 8.64 -9.52 -13.74
C GLY A 42 8.50 -8.79 -12.40
N CYS A 43 7.50 -9.15 -11.58
CA CYS A 43 7.39 -8.66 -10.21
C CYS A 43 8.54 -9.22 -9.34
N ASP A 44 9.08 -8.40 -8.45
CA ASP A 44 10.09 -8.82 -7.47
C ASP A 44 9.52 -9.04 -6.06
N HIS A 45 8.34 -8.49 -5.78
CA HIS A 45 7.67 -8.69 -4.50
C HIS A 45 6.15 -8.74 -4.62
N ILE A 46 5.52 -9.25 -3.57
CA ILE A 46 4.09 -9.17 -3.31
C ILE A 46 3.83 -8.54 -1.93
N ARG A 47 2.70 -7.85 -1.81
CA ARG A 47 2.09 -7.49 -0.52
C ARG A 47 0.85 -8.34 -0.31
N ILE A 48 0.77 -9.06 0.81
CA ILE A 48 -0.32 -9.99 1.12
C ILE A 48 -1.13 -9.54 2.33
N GLN A 49 -2.39 -9.98 2.41
CA GLN A 49 -3.32 -9.53 3.45
C GLN A 49 -3.72 -10.66 4.40
N CYS A 50 -3.20 -10.68 5.63
CA CYS A 50 -3.72 -11.55 6.69
C CYS A 50 -5.09 -11.04 7.17
N LEU A 51 -6.18 -11.80 6.97
CA LEU A 51 -7.49 -11.42 7.52
C LEU A 51 -7.50 -11.57 9.04
N TRP A 52 -7.60 -10.45 9.76
CA TRP A 52 -7.51 -10.45 11.23
C TRP A 52 -8.44 -11.46 11.94
N PRO A 53 -9.75 -11.57 11.63
CA PRO A 53 -10.62 -12.56 12.27
C PRO A 53 -10.18 -14.02 12.09
N VAL A 54 -9.45 -14.33 11.01
CA VAL A 54 -8.93 -15.69 10.73
C VAL A 54 -7.65 -15.96 11.49
N PHE A 55 -6.75 -14.96 11.54
CA PHE A 55 -5.46 -15.09 12.21
C PHE A 55 -5.57 -14.97 13.74
N GLN A 56 -6.58 -14.26 14.26
CA GLN A 56 -6.78 -14.05 15.70
C GLN A 56 -8.26 -14.20 16.11
N PRO A 57 -8.81 -15.43 16.11
CA PRO A 57 -10.20 -15.68 16.47
C PRO A 57 -10.52 -15.38 17.95
N PHE A 58 -9.51 -15.38 18.82
CA PHE A 58 -9.60 -15.00 20.23
C PHE A 58 -8.51 -13.99 20.57
N PRO A 59 -8.74 -13.06 21.52
CA PRO A 59 -7.78 -11.99 21.82
C PRO A 59 -6.46 -12.50 22.40
N THR A 60 -6.42 -13.71 22.94
CA THR A 60 -5.27 -14.30 23.64
C THR A 60 -4.56 -15.40 22.85
N SER A 61 -4.95 -15.68 21.61
CA SER A 61 -4.35 -16.75 20.81
C SER A 61 -4.30 -16.42 19.33
N VAL A 62 -3.21 -16.83 18.67
CA VAL A 62 -3.06 -16.80 17.21
C VAL A 62 -3.45 -18.16 16.62
N SER A 63 -4.12 -18.16 15.48
CA SER A 63 -4.55 -19.38 14.78
C SER A 63 -3.35 -20.13 14.21
N ALA A 64 -3.05 -21.31 14.76
CA ALA A 64 -1.97 -22.17 14.26
C ALA A 64 -2.17 -22.56 12.78
N SER A 65 -3.42 -22.81 12.37
CA SER A 65 -3.74 -23.14 10.97
C SER A 65 -3.48 -21.97 10.02
N ALA A 66 -3.82 -20.74 10.42
CA ALA A 66 -3.55 -19.55 9.60
C ALA A 66 -2.03 -19.29 9.48
N MET A 67 -1.28 -19.46 10.58
CA MET A 67 0.18 -19.34 10.58
C MET A 67 0.85 -20.41 9.70
N SER A 68 0.37 -21.65 9.75
CA SER A 68 0.87 -22.72 8.86
C SER A 68 0.60 -22.41 7.39
N ARG A 69 -0.56 -21.84 7.07
CA ARG A 69 -0.89 -21.42 5.70
C ARG A 69 -0.02 -20.25 5.25
N LEU A 70 0.25 -19.29 6.13
CA LEU A 70 1.19 -18.20 5.84
C LEU A 70 2.58 -18.72 5.50
N SER A 71 3.10 -19.70 6.26
CA SER A 71 4.36 -20.37 5.92
C SER A 71 4.33 -20.97 4.51
N ILE A 72 3.24 -21.65 4.14
CA ILE A 72 3.10 -22.23 2.79
C ILE A 72 3.10 -21.13 1.72
N VAL A 73 2.40 -20.01 1.93
CA VAL A 73 2.43 -18.88 0.99
C VAL A 73 3.85 -18.33 0.83
N LEU A 74 4.60 -18.21 1.94
CA LEU A 74 5.99 -17.77 1.92
C LEU A 74 6.89 -18.77 1.17
N ASP A 75 6.71 -20.08 1.38
CA ASP A 75 7.43 -21.14 0.64
C ASP A 75 7.18 -21.00 -0.86
N ARG A 76 5.90 -20.87 -1.28
CA ARG A 76 5.54 -20.75 -2.70
C ARG A 76 6.00 -19.45 -3.33
N ALA A 77 6.05 -18.35 -2.59
CA ALA A 77 6.64 -17.10 -3.05
C ALA A 77 8.17 -17.25 -3.25
N HIS A 78 8.85 -17.93 -2.32
CA HIS A 78 10.28 -18.20 -2.42
C HIS A 78 10.64 -19.03 -3.67
N ASP A 79 9.85 -20.06 -3.97
CA ASP A 79 10.05 -20.95 -5.13
C ASP A 79 10.11 -20.18 -6.46
N VAL A 80 9.37 -19.07 -6.56
CA VAL A 80 9.29 -18.22 -7.75
C VAL A 80 10.07 -16.91 -7.62
N GLY A 81 10.83 -16.74 -6.53
CA GLY A 81 11.71 -15.59 -6.32
C GLY A 81 11.00 -14.28 -5.96
N LEU A 82 9.83 -14.35 -5.31
CA LEU A 82 9.09 -13.19 -4.81
C LEU A 82 9.39 -12.93 -3.33
N ASP A 83 9.78 -11.69 -3.04
CA ASP A 83 9.82 -11.14 -1.67
C ASP A 83 8.37 -10.88 -1.17
N VAL A 84 8.09 -11.14 0.11
CA VAL A 84 6.74 -11.01 0.68
C VAL A 84 6.69 -9.98 1.80
N TRP A 85 5.88 -8.94 1.59
CA TRP A 85 5.43 -8.02 2.63
C TRP A 85 4.11 -8.52 3.22
N VAL A 86 4.11 -8.78 4.53
CA VAL A 86 2.93 -9.33 5.21
C VAL A 86 2.20 -8.22 5.94
N THR A 87 1.01 -7.88 5.45
CA THR A 87 0.11 -6.95 6.12
C THR A 87 -0.74 -7.70 7.14
N VAL A 88 -0.66 -7.31 8.42
CA VAL A 88 -1.08 -8.18 9.53
C VAL A 88 -2.48 -7.88 10.05
N LEU A 89 -2.75 -6.63 10.43
CA LEU A 89 -4.02 -6.23 11.06
C LEU A 89 -5.01 -5.73 10.01
N ASN A 90 -5.35 -6.57 9.03
CA ASN A 90 -6.31 -6.18 8.00
C ASN A 90 -7.72 -6.20 8.54
N GLY A 91 -8.14 -5.01 8.97
CA GLY A 91 -9.50 -4.70 9.34
C GLY A 91 -10.28 -3.96 8.24
N PHE A 92 -9.62 -3.33 7.27
CA PHE A 92 -10.27 -2.64 6.15
C PHE A 92 -9.64 -3.05 4.81
N LEU A 93 -10.44 -3.60 3.90
CA LEU A 93 -10.01 -4.03 2.56
C LEU A 93 -11.18 -3.89 1.58
N SER A 94 -10.98 -3.23 0.43
CA SER A 94 -11.98 -3.08 -0.65
C SER A 94 -13.38 -2.68 -0.15
N GLY A 95 -13.43 -1.72 0.79
CA GLY A 95 -14.68 -1.22 1.38
C GLY A 95 -15.32 -2.11 2.45
N TRP A 96 -14.76 -3.28 2.75
CA TRP A 96 -15.27 -4.19 3.78
C TRP A 96 -14.48 -4.07 5.09
N VAL A 97 -15.16 -4.35 6.21
CA VAL A 97 -14.57 -4.31 7.56
C VAL A 97 -14.45 -5.71 8.16
N PHE A 98 -13.22 -6.18 8.37
CA PHE A 98 -12.89 -7.50 8.91
C PHE A 98 -12.48 -7.41 10.38
N ARG A 99 -13.45 -7.60 11.28
CA ARG A 99 -13.19 -7.56 12.73
C ARG A 99 -13.33 -8.94 13.35
N PRO A 100 -12.37 -9.36 14.21
CA PRO A 100 -12.58 -10.51 15.08
C PRO A 100 -13.85 -10.33 15.93
N PRO A 101 -14.61 -11.40 16.24
CA PRO A 101 -15.91 -11.29 16.92
C PRO A 101 -15.82 -10.69 18.33
N TRP A 102 -14.63 -10.71 18.95
CA TRP A 102 -14.38 -10.11 20.25
C TRP A 102 -14.12 -8.60 20.17
N LEU A 103 -13.71 -8.05 19.03
CA LEU A 103 -13.29 -6.65 18.90
C LEU A 103 -14.42 -5.60 18.88
N PRO A 104 -15.65 -5.82 18.36
CA PRO A 104 -16.66 -4.75 18.21
C PRO A 104 -17.05 -3.98 19.48
N LYS A 105 -16.72 -4.49 20.67
CA LYS A 105 -16.97 -3.83 21.96
C LYS A 105 -15.75 -3.09 22.54
N HIS A 106 -14.61 -3.19 21.87
CA HIS A 106 -13.34 -2.62 22.27
C HIS A 106 -12.89 -1.61 21.23
N ASN A 107 -12.29 -0.52 21.68
CA ASN A 107 -11.67 0.44 20.79
C ASN A 107 -10.34 -0.13 20.27
N LEU A 108 -10.18 -0.22 18.95
CA LEU A 108 -8.94 -0.73 18.33
C LEU A 108 -7.69 0.03 18.79
N PHE A 109 -7.79 1.34 18.91
CA PHE A 109 -6.66 2.24 19.11
C PHE A 109 -6.33 2.48 20.58
N THR A 110 -7.32 2.36 21.47
CA THR A 110 -7.16 2.75 22.88
C THR A 110 -7.42 1.64 23.90
N ASP A 111 -8.16 0.58 23.54
CA ASP A 111 -8.49 -0.47 24.50
C ASP A 111 -7.27 -1.37 24.78
N PRO A 112 -6.86 -1.54 26.05
CA PRO A 112 -5.71 -2.36 26.40
C PRO A 112 -5.80 -3.82 25.92
N LEU A 113 -7.00 -4.41 25.89
CA LEU A 113 -7.20 -5.77 25.38
C LEU A 113 -6.93 -5.81 23.88
N ALA A 114 -7.51 -4.88 23.10
CA ALA A 114 -7.31 -4.81 21.66
C ALA A 114 -5.84 -4.58 21.30
N ILE A 115 -5.16 -3.65 21.98
CA ILE A 115 -3.72 -3.39 21.78
C ILE A 115 -2.89 -4.62 22.13
N SER A 116 -3.17 -5.29 23.26
CA SER A 116 -2.43 -6.49 23.65
C SER A 116 -2.61 -7.65 22.67
N ALA A 117 -3.82 -7.83 22.13
CA ALA A 117 -4.12 -8.81 21.10
C ALA A 117 -3.39 -8.48 19.79
N ALA A 118 -3.47 -7.24 19.31
CA ALA A 118 -2.75 -6.78 18.12
C ALA A 118 -1.24 -7.02 18.25
N ARG A 119 -0.64 -6.70 19.40
CA ARG A 119 0.77 -6.97 19.71
C ARG A 119 1.12 -8.46 19.67
N LEU A 120 0.24 -9.32 20.21
CA LEU A 120 0.44 -10.77 20.17
C LEU A 120 0.46 -11.29 18.73
N LEU A 121 -0.48 -10.85 17.89
CA LEU A 121 -0.53 -11.28 16.49
C LEU A 121 0.69 -10.77 15.71
N LEU A 122 1.00 -9.48 15.82
CA LEU A 122 2.16 -8.87 15.14
C LEU A 122 3.48 -9.53 15.52
N ARG A 123 3.72 -9.81 16.81
CA ARG A 123 4.92 -10.53 17.24
C ARG A 123 5.00 -11.90 16.59
N SER A 124 3.92 -12.67 16.64
CA SER A 124 3.90 -14.05 16.12
C SER A 124 4.14 -14.10 14.60
N VAL A 125 3.58 -13.13 13.87
CA VAL A 125 3.79 -13.01 12.42
C VAL A 125 5.19 -12.51 12.10
N ALA A 126 5.69 -11.50 12.83
CA ALA A 126 7.04 -10.99 12.63
C ALA A 126 8.12 -12.06 12.87
N GLU A 127 7.99 -12.87 13.92
CA GLU A 127 8.89 -13.99 14.21
C GLU A 127 8.93 -14.98 13.02
N LEU A 128 7.76 -15.45 12.55
CA LEU A 128 7.66 -16.34 11.39
C LEU A 128 8.28 -15.74 10.12
N VAL A 129 7.94 -14.48 9.81
CA VAL A 129 8.39 -13.81 8.58
C VAL A 129 9.90 -13.57 8.63
N SER A 130 10.46 -13.22 9.80
CA SER A 130 11.89 -12.95 9.95
C SER A 130 12.78 -14.18 9.77
N GLU A 131 12.25 -15.38 10.02
CA GLU A 131 12.97 -16.64 9.85
C GLU A 131 12.88 -17.19 8.42
N HIS A 132 12.06 -16.59 7.55
CA HIS A 132 11.79 -17.09 6.22
C HIS A 132 12.55 -16.32 5.12
N PRO A 133 13.21 -16.98 4.16
CA PRO A 133 14.01 -16.31 3.13
C PRO A 133 13.23 -15.39 2.19
N ALA A 134 11.93 -15.63 2.00
CA ALA A 134 11.04 -14.72 1.25
C ALA A 134 10.46 -13.59 2.11
N GLY A 135 10.70 -13.54 3.43
CA GLY A 135 10.17 -12.50 4.30
C GLY A 135 10.84 -11.15 4.07
N ALA A 136 10.09 -10.17 3.55
CA ALA A 136 10.63 -8.86 3.21
C ALA A 136 10.38 -7.79 4.27
N GLY A 137 9.27 -7.91 5.00
CA GLY A 137 8.88 -6.96 6.04
C GLY A 137 7.44 -7.14 6.52
N ILE A 138 7.09 -6.37 7.55
CA ILE A 138 5.74 -6.31 8.12
C ILE A 138 5.11 -4.97 7.76
N ASP A 139 3.86 -5.03 7.30
CA ASP A 139 2.97 -3.89 7.29
C ASP A 139 1.97 -4.06 8.43
N LEU A 140 1.86 -3.05 9.31
CA LEU A 140 0.99 -3.14 10.48
C LEU A 140 -0.46 -3.48 10.09
N GLY A 141 -0.96 -2.90 9.00
CA GLY A 141 -2.33 -3.12 8.54
C GLY A 141 -2.64 -2.30 7.30
N ASN A 142 -3.61 -2.76 6.52
CA ASN A 142 -4.12 -2.01 5.39
C ASN A 142 -5.03 -0.87 5.86
N GLU A 143 -4.59 0.37 5.66
CA GLU A 143 -5.31 1.61 5.96
C GLU A 143 -6.05 1.61 7.33
N PRO A 144 -5.39 1.33 8.47
CA PRO A 144 -6.09 1.23 9.75
C PRO A 144 -6.82 2.52 10.12
N ASN A 145 -6.38 3.68 9.61
CA ASN A 145 -7.06 4.96 9.83
C ASN A 145 -8.50 4.99 9.30
N MET A 146 -8.85 4.17 8.30
CA MET A 146 -10.22 4.02 7.82
C MET A 146 -11.16 3.42 8.88
N LEU A 147 -10.62 2.75 9.89
CA LEU A 147 -11.39 2.16 10.98
C LEU A 147 -11.80 3.15 12.06
N VAL A 148 -11.28 4.39 12.05
CA VAL A 148 -11.64 5.44 13.02
C VAL A 148 -13.16 5.67 13.07
N GLY A 149 -13.81 5.69 11.91
CA GLY A 149 -15.27 5.88 11.80
C GLY A 149 -16.10 4.69 12.30
N TYR A 150 -15.46 3.55 12.61
CA TYR A 150 -16.11 2.33 13.09
C TYR A 150 -15.84 2.07 14.57
N GLU A 151 -15.12 2.95 15.26
CA GLU A 151 -14.83 2.77 16.68
C GLU A 151 -16.03 3.15 17.57
N PRO A 152 -16.26 2.40 18.67
CA PRO A 152 -17.38 2.69 19.58
C PRO A 152 -17.15 3.95 20.43
N GLN A 153 -15.91 4.44 20.51
CA GLN A 153 -15.52 5.63 21.24
C GLN A 153 -14.70 6.56 20.34
N THR A 154 -14.74 7.85 20.64
CA THR A 154 -13.93 8.86 19.96
C THR A 154 -12.45 8.50 20.01
N VAL A 155 -11.79 8.61 18.86
CA VAL A 155 -10.35 8.41 18.69
C VAL A 155 -9.73 9.76 18.36
N THR A 156 -8.61 10.08 18.98
CA THR A 156 -7.81 11.27 18.65
C THR A 156 -6.61 10.90 17.77
N GLN A 157 -5.97 11.90 17.16
CA GLN A 157 -4.71 11.68 16.43
C GLN A 157 -3.60 11.17 17.37
N GLU A 158 -3.57 11.60 18.63
CA GLU A 158 -2.60 11.11 19.61
C GLU A 158 -2.81 9.63 19.96
N ASP A 159 -4.07 9.17 20.01
CA ASP A 159 -4.40 7.74 20.20
C ASP A 159 -3.87 6.89 19.04
N LEU A 160 -4.11 7.35 17.80
CA LEU A 160 -3.63 6.69 16.58
C LEU A 160 -2.10 6.63 16.56
N ASP A 161 -1.44 7.74 16.83
CA ASP A 161 0.01 7.82 16.83
C ASP A 161 0.64 6.95 17.93
N SER A 162 0.03 6.93 19.12
CA SER A 162 0.46 6.09 20.24
C SER A 162 0.28 4.60 19.92
N TRP A 163 -0.84 4.23 19.30
CA TRP A 163 -1.10 2.88 18.80
C TRP A 163 -0.04 2.45 17.79
N ALA A 164 0.26 3.28 16.79
CA ALA A 164 1.25 2.97 15.76
C ALA A 164 2.65 2.77 16.37
N ARG A 165 3.13 3.68 17.22
CA ARG A 165 4.43 3.54 17.91
C ARG A 165 4.50 2.27 18.75
N ALA A 166 3.43 1.96 19.48
CA ALA A 166 3.33 0.76 20.29
C ALA A 166 3.47 -0.54 19.47
N LEU A 167 2.90 -0.57 18.27
CA LEU A 167 2.91 -1.75 17.40
C LEU A 167 4.20 -1.86 16.59
N ILE A 168 4.72 -0.75 16.04
CA ILE A 168 6.06 -0.66 15.43
C ILE A 168 7.12 -1.16 16.43
N GLY A 169 7.09 -0.68 17.67
CA GLY A 169 8.01 -1.12 18.72
C GLY A 169 7.88 -2.60 19.05
N THR A 170 6.70 -3.18 18.89
CA THR A 170 6.48 -4.62 19.09
C THR A 170 7.15 -5.44 18.00
N VAL A 171 6.99 -5.05 16.73
CA VAL A 171 7.64 -5.72 15.60
C VAL A 171 9.17 -5.62 15.73
N ARG A 172 9.71 -4.42 15.95
CA ARG A 172 11.16 -4.21 16.12
C ARG A 172 11.77 -4.98 17.29
N SER A 173 11.00 -5.20 18.36
CA SER A 173 11.47 -6.00 19.50
C SER A 173 11.48 -7.49 19.21
N ALA A 174 10.55 -7.98 18.40
CA ALA A 174 10.42 -9.39 18.05
C ALA A 174 11.38 -9.81 16.93
N ALA A 175 11.54 -8.95 15.92
CA ALA A 175 12.38 -9.18 14.75
C ALA A 175 13.16 -7.89 14.39
N PRO A 176 14.30 -7.63 15.04
CA PRO A 176 15.03 -6.35 14.92
C PRO A 176 15.51 -6.00 13.50
N ASP A 177 15.80 -7.02 12.68
CA ASP A 177 16.31 -6.84 11.31
C ASP A 177 15.19 -6.83 10.25
N LEU A 178 13.93 -7.05 10.66
CA LEU A 178 12.78 -7.08 9.75
C LEU A 178 12.16 -5.68 9.63
N PRO A 179 12.13 -5.07 8.43
CA PRO A 179 11.51 -3.76 8.24
C PRO A 179 10.02 -3.75 8.60
N VAL A 180 9.56 -2.65 9.19
CA VAL A 180 8.15 -2.41 9.51
C VAL A 180 7.63 -1.12 8.87
N VAL A 181 6.45 -1.22 8.25
CA VAL A 181 5.71 -0.12 7.62
C VAL A 181 4.28 -0.01 8.18
N LEU A 182 3.59 1.08 7.83
CA LEU A 182 2.20 1.33 8.19
C LEU A 182 1.45 1.88 6.98
N GLY A 183 0.59 1.07 6.37
CA GLY A 183 -0.33 1.54 5.34
C GLY A 183 -1.31 2.60 5.87
N ALA A 184 -1.59 3.62 5.07
CA ALA A 184 -2.59 4.64 5.34
C ALA A 184 -3.16 5.14 4.01
N ASP A 185 -4.45 5.43 3.98
CA ASP A 185 -5.06 6.06 2.82
C ASP A 185 -4.51 7.49 2.60
N HIS A 186 -4.98 8.19 1.57
CA HIS A 186 -4.50 9.54 1.26
C HIS A 186 -4.89 10.62 2.30
N GLN A 187 -5.91 10.37 3.14
CA GLN A 187 -6.57 11.42 3.94
C GLN A 187 -5.66 12.07 4.99
N PRO A 188 -4.81 11.34 5.74
CA PRO A 188 -3.83 11.93 6.67
C PRO A 188 -2.90 12.98 6.05
N TRP A 189 -2.68 12.91 4.73
CA TRP A 189 -1.80 13.84 4.00
C TRP A 189 -2.56 15.03 3.41
N THR A 190 -3.83 14.83 3.05
CA THR A 190 -4.56 15.69 2.11
C THR A 190 -5.81 16.33 2.70
N THR A 191 -6.19 15.97 3.93
CA THR A 191 -7.41 16.46 4.60
C THR A 191 -7.16 16.77 6.07
N ASP A 192 -8.11 17.43 6.72
CA ASP A 192 -8.15 17.70 8.17
C ASP A 192 -8.89 16.61 8.97
N LYS A 193 -9.28 15.51 8.32
CA LYS A 193 -9.95 14.39 8.98
C LYS A 193 -9.03 13.72 9.99
N ILE A 194 -9.64 13.19 11.05
CA ILE A 194 -8.89 12.47 12.08
C ILE A 194 -8.21 11.24 11.48
N GLY A 195 -6.88 11.21 11.59
CA GLY A 195 -6.00 10.18 11.10
C GLY A 195 -4.64 10.27 11.78
N PHE A 196 -3.71 9.37 11.42
CA PHE A 196 -2.32 9.44 11.87
C PHE A 196 -1.70 10.80 11.52
N SER A 197 -0.75 11.28 12.32
CA SER A 197 -0.05 12.51 11.97
C SER A 197 0.91 12.27 10.78
N PRO A 198 1.05 13.24 9.85
CA PRO A 198 2.07 13.18 8.79
C PRO A 198 3.49 12.98 9.34
N ALA A 199 3.77 13.58 10.51
CA ALA A 199 5.06 13.44 11.18
C ALA A 199 5.33 11.97 11.60
N LEU A 200 4.34 11.28 12.14
CA LEU A 200 4.45 9.85 12.47
C LEU A 200 4.63 9.02 11.21
N LEU A 201 3.76 9.17 10.22
CA LEU A 201 3.80 8.38 8.98
C LEU A 201 5.14 8.54 8.23
N ALA A 202 5.71 9.74 8.22
CA ALA A 202 6.98 10.02 7.55
C ALA A 202 8.22 9.54 8.32
N ASN A 203 8.16 9.38 9.65
CA ASN A 203 9.36 9.25 10.48
C ASN A 203 9.40 8.03 11.43
N GLU A 204 8.29 7.36 11.71
CA GLU A 204 8.29 6.18 12.58
C GLU A 204 8.52 4.87 11.80
N PRO A 205 7.83 4.63 10.65
CA PRO A 205 8.13 3.49 9.78
C PRO A 205 9.56 3.47 9.23
N ASP A 206 10.06 2.28 8.87
CA ASP A 206 11.37 2.14 8.21
C ASP A 206 11.34 2.61 6.75
N ILE A 207 10.18 2.53 6.11
CA ILE A 207 9.88 3.04 4.77
C ILE A 207 8.58 3.84 4.84
N THR A 208 8.57 5.04 4.28
CA THR A 208 7.35 5.85 4.22
C THR A 208 6.45 5.32 3.09
N THR A 209 5.22 4.95 3.41
CA THR A 209 4.25 4.40 2.46
C THR A 209 3.21 5.44 2.06
N VAL A 210 2.73 5.37 0.82
CA VAL A 210 1.59 6.15 0.33
C VAL A 210 0.66 5.27 -0.50
N HIS A 211 -0.65 5.48 -0.35
CA HIS A 211 -1.70 4.87 -1.16
C HIS A 211 -2.28 5.93 -2.09
N ALA A 212 -1.96 5.81 -3.39
CA ALA A 212 -2.09 6.86 -4.38
C ALA A 212 -3.22 6.58 -5.37
N TRP A 213 -4.45 6.65 -4.87
CA TRP A 213 -5.65 6.39 -5.67
C TRP A 213 -6.14 7.66 -6.39
N PRO A 214 -6.09 7.74 -7.74
CA PRO A 214 -6.47 8.95 -8.46
C PRO A 214 -7.95 9.29 -8.34
N TYR A 215 -8.83 8.28 -8.29
CA TYR A 215 -10.27 8.47 -8.12
C TYR A 215 -10.62 8.89 -6.68
N PHE A 216 -10.20 8.12 -5.68
CA PHE A 216 -10.58 8.37 -4.28
C PHE A 216 -9.99 9.66 -3.68
N SER A 217 -8.83 10.11 -4.17
CA SER A 217 -8.24 11.39 -3.77
C SER A 217 -8.86 12.62 -4.45
N GLY A 218 -9.75 12.39 -5.43
CA GLY A 218 -10.33 13.45 -6.25
C GLY A 218 -9.39 14.01 -7.33
N PHE A 219 -8.16 13.48 -7.46
CA PHE A 219 -7.21 13.93 -8.49
C PHE A 219 -7.75 13.76 -9.91
N LEU A 220 -8.40 12.63 -10.19
CA LEU A 220 -8.95 12.35 -11.51
C LEU A 220 -10.05 13.32 -11.89
N ASP A 221 -10.98 13.59 -10.97
CA ASP A 221 -12.08 14.55 -11.18
C ASP A 221 -11.55 15.99 -11.31
N HIS A 222 -10.58 16.36 -10.46
CA HIS A 222 -10.06 17.72 -10.39
C HIS A 222 -9.23 18.13 -11.62
N PHE A 223 -8.38 17.24 -12.14
CA PHE A 223 -7.53 17.54 -13.30
C PHE A 223 -8.13 17.08 -14.64
N GLY A 224 -8.99 16.06 -14.61
CA GLY A 224 -9.61 15.43 -15.78
C GLY A 224 -8.72 14.40 -16.46
N GLU A 225 -9.29 13.29 -16.94
CA GLU A 225 -8.57 12.15 -17.52
C GLU A 225 -7.65 12.51 -18.70
N ASN A 226 -8.01 13.52 -19.48
CA ASN A 226 -7.26 14.01 -20.65
C ASN A 226 -6.04 14.88 -20.26
N ASN A 227 -5.81 15.12 -18.97
CA ASN A 227 -4.67 15.87 -18.45
C ASN A 227 -3.69 14.93 -17.76
N ASP A 228 -2.43 14.93 -18.20
CA ASP A 228 -1.37 14.08 -17.61
C ASP A 228 -1.25 14.23 -16.09
N LEU A 229 -1.60 15.40 -15.54
CA LEU A 229 -1.57 15.68 -14.10
C LEU A 229 -2.59 14.86 -13.29
N ALA A 230 -3.67 14.36 -13.89
CA ALA A 230 -4.61 13.47 -13.22
C ALA A 230 -3.93 12.17 -12.75
N TRP A 231 -2.85 11.78 -13.42
CA TRP A 231 -2.08 10.57 -13.16
C TRP A 231 -0.86 10.82 -12.25
N SER A 232 -0.74 12.04 -11.70
CA SER A 232 0.42 12.47 -10.89
C SER A 232 0.28 12.19 -9.39
N ILE A 233 -0.82 11.59 -8.95
CA ILE A 233 -1.13 11.36 -7.52
C ILE A 233 0.00 10.65 -6.77
N GLY A 234 0.63 9.64 -7.38
CA GLY A 234 1.77 8.93 -6.78
C GLY A 234 2.98 9.83 -6.56
N ALA A 235 3.28 10.70 -7.53
CA ALA A 235 4.36 11.67 -7.42
C ALA A 235 4.05 12.74 -6.37
N TYR A 236 2.79 13.20 -6.34
CA TYR A 236 2.33 14.21 -5.41
C TYR A 236 2.43 13.73 -3.95
N LEU A 237 1.82 12.58 -3.63
CA LEU A 237 1.87 12.04 -2.27
C LEU A 237 3.29 11.68 -1.84
N ALA A 238 4.14 11.19 -2.75
CA ALA A 238 5.55 10.95 -2.44
C ALA A 238 6.28 12.26 -2.06
N GLN A 239 6.08 13.36 -2.80
CA GLN A 239 6.70 14.65 -2.47
C GLN A 239 6.15 15.22 -1.16
N VAL A 240 4.84 15.13 -0.91
CA VAL A 240 4.23 15.55 0.36
C VAL A 240 4.81 14.75 1.53
N ALA A 241 4.87 13.42 1.40
CA ALA A 241 5.45 12.55 2.42
C ALA A 241 6.93 12.88 2.67
N ALA A 242 7.73 13.10 1.62
CA ALA A 242 9.13 13.51 1.71
C ALA A 242 9.30 14.84 2.46
N ALA A 243 8.38 15.80 2.28
CA ALA A 243 8.43 17.09 2.96
C ALA A 243 8.31 16.97 4.48
N HIS A 244 7.63 15.93 4.97
CA HIS A 244 7.47 15.64 6.39
C HIS A 244 8.61 14.77 6.98
N GLN A 245 9.52 14.25 6.15
CA GLN A 245 10.67 13.49 6.62
C GLN A 245 11.73 14.41 7.25
N THR A 246 12.11 14.11 8.49
CA THR A 246 13.21 14.80 9.19
C THR A 246 14.59 14.41 8.66
N THR A 247 14.68 13.24 8.06
CA THR A 247 15.86 12.68 7.38
C THR A 247 15.38 11.96 6.13
N PRO A 248 16.06 12.07 4.97
CA PRO A 248 15.63 11.37 3.76
C PRO A 248 15.51 9.87 3.97
N ARG A 249 14.35 9.30 3.63
CA ARG A 249 14.07 7.86 3.71
C ARG A 249 13.45 7.34 2.42
N PRO A 250 13.58 6.04 2.13
CA PRO A 250 12.88 5.43 1.00
C PRO A 250 11.36 5.64 1.12
N ILE A 251 10.74 5.95 -0.01
CA ILE A 251 9.29 6.03 -0.16
C ILE A 251 8.82 4.83 -0.97
N TRP A 252 7.70 4.25 -0.57
CA TRP A 252 7.03 3.16 -1.27
C TRP A 252 5.61 3.61 -1.64
N VAL A 253 5.33 3.68 -2.94
CA VAL A 253 3.96 3.79 -3.45
C VAL A 253 3.32 2.40 -3.30
N GLN A 254 2.78 2.16 -2.12
CA GLN A 254 2.34 0.84 -1.65
C GLN A 254 1.03 0.40 -2.29
N GLU A 255 0.20 1.35 -2.71
CA GLU A 255 -0.97 1.10 -3.54
C GLU A 255 -1.10 2.18 -4.61
N ILE A 256 -1.31 1.75 -5.85
CA ILE A 256 -1.67 2.59 -6.98
C ILE A 256 -2.33 1.69 -8.03
N GLY A 257 -3.36 2.19 -8.69
CA GLY A 257 -4.10 1.42 -9.67
C GLY A 257 -5.13 2.27 -10.40
N ILE A 258 -5.81 1.64 -11.36
CA ILE A 258 -6.87 2.25 -12.14
C ILE A 258 -7.96 1.22 -12.42
N ALA A 259 -9.22 1.59 -12.17
CA ALA A 259 -10.36 0.81 -12.61
C ALA A 259 -10.76 1.23 -14.03
N PRO A 260 -11.09 0.29 -14.93
CA PRO A 260 -11.53 0.63 -16.29
C PRO A 260 -12.73 1.59 -16.33
N GLU A 261 -13.64 1.52 -15.36
CA GLU A 261 -14.83 2.37 -15.30
C GLU A 261 -14.53 3.85 -14.92
N TRP A 262 -13.30 4.18 -14.52
CA TRP A 262 -12.92 5.54 -14.16
C TRP A 262 -12.61 6.43 -15.37
N VAL A 263 -12.35 5.83 -16.52
CA VAL A 263 -11.95 6.52 -17.75
C VAL A 263 -12.94 6.24 -18.87
N SER A 264 -13.12 7.21 -19.74
CA SER A 264 -13.98 7.14 -20.92
C SER A 264 -13.22 7.41 -22.21
N ASP A 265 -12.32 8.40 -22.17
CA ASP A 265 -11.59 8.87 -23.34
C ASP A 265 -10.17 8.29 -23.44
N VAL A 266 -9.57 7.94 -22.29
CA VAL A 266 -8.18 7.46 -22.21
C VAL A 266 -8.14 5.95 -22.05
N ALA A 267 -7.19 5.30 -22.75
CA ALA A 267 -6.95 3.88 -22.58
C ALA A 267 -6.39 3.58 -21.17
N VAL A 268 -6.89 2.53 -20.53
CA VAL A 268 -6.49 2.12 -19.17
C VAL A 268 -4.97 1.89 -19.09
N GLU A 269 -4.39 1.36 -20.15
CA GLU A 269 -2.97 1.10 -20.30
C GLU A 269 -2.16 2.40 -20.33
N ASP A 270 -2.62 3.42 -21.04
CA ASP A 270 -1.92 4.69 -21.13
C ASP A 270 -1.95 5.42 -19.78
N ALA A 271 -3.10 5.41 -19.10
CA ALA A 271 -3.22 5.93 -17.74
C ALA A 271 -2.36 5.16 -16.73
N ALA A 272 -2.30 3.82 -16.84
CA ALA A 272 -1.43 2.99 -16.00
C ALA A 272 0.06 3.29 -16.22
N GLU A 273 0.49 3.48 -17.47
CA GLU A 273 1.86 3.90 -17.77
C GLU A 273 2.18 5.25 -17.13
N GLN A 274 1.27 6.22 -17.23
CA GLN A 274 1.46 7.54 -16.64
C GLN A 274 1.54 7.49 -15.11
N LEU A 275 0.65 6.75 -14.44
CA LEU A 275 0.68 6.54 -12.99
C LEU A 275 2.04 6.02 -12.52
N ILE A 276 2.57 4.99 -13.21
CA ILE A 276 3.85 4.37 -12.86
C ILE A 276 5.01 5.34 -13.12
N ARG A 277 5.11 5.90 -14.34
CA ARG A 277 6.23 6.76 -14.71
C ARG A 277 6.30 8.03 -13.89
N GLN A 278 5.15 8.64 -13.58
CA GLN A 278 5.11 9.85 -12.78
C GLN A 278 5.50 9.56 -11.33
N ALA A 279 4.99 8.49 -10.72
CA ALA A 279 5.43 8.08 -9.38
C ALA A 279 6.96 7.87 -9.32
N LEU A 280 7.53 7.16 -10.30
CA LEU A 280 8.96 6.88 -10.36
C LEU A 280 9.82 8.07 -10.81
N SER A 281 9.21 9.19 -11.20
CA SER A 281 9.94 10.43 -11.48
C SER A 281 10.39 11.17 -10.21
N VAL A 282 9.86 10.81 -9.03
CA VAL A 282 10.19 11.44 -7.76
C VAL A 282 11.46 10.82 -7.16
N PRO A 283 12.53 11.61 -6.91
CA PRO A 283 13.69 11.14 -6.17
C PRO A 283 13.30 10.61 -4.79
N GLY A 284 13.73 9.39 -4.46
CA GLY A 284 13.43 8.74 -3.17
C GLY A 284 12.31 7.70 -3.22
N VAL A 285 11.49 7.69 -4.30
CA VAL A 285 10.58 6.56 -4.54
C VAL A 285 11.42 5.33 -4.90
N SER A 286 11.33 4.32 -4.05
CA SER A 286 12.16 3.12 -4.04
C SER A 286 11.41 1.84 -4.35
N GLY A 287 10.08 1.93 -4.38
CA GLY A 287 9.20 0.81 -4.68
C GLY A 287 7.82 1.27 -5.12
N LEU A 288 7.18 0.46 -5.95
CA LEU A 288 5.78 0.60 -6.34
C LEU A 288 5.11 -0.77 -6.32
N SER A 289 3.94 -0.86 -5.69
CA SER A 289 3.09 -2.05 -5.74
C SER A 289 1.75 -1.72 -6.37
N TRP A 290 1.47 -2.35 -7.51
CA TRP A 290 0.21 -2.17 -8.21
C TRP A 290 -0.94 -2.81 -7.45
N TRP A 291 -2.08 -2.14 -7.38
CA TRP A 291 -3.33 -2.74 -6.95
C TRP A 291 -4.19 -3.05 -8.18
N ALA A 292 -4.41 -4.33 -8.54
CA ALA A 292 -3.96 -5.55 -7.85
C ALA A 292 -3.47 -6.64 -8.82
N SER A 293 -3.08 -7.81 -8.28
CA SER A 293 -2.61 -8.92 -9.11
C SER A 293 -3.71 -9.53 -9.98
N HIS A 294 -4.87 -9.90 -9.40
CA HIS A 294 -5.94 -10.62 -10.08
C HIS A 294 -7.27 -9.88 -9.94
N ASP A 295 -8.12 -10.04 -10.95
CA ASP A 295 -9.53 -9.69 -10.91
C ASP A 295 -10.29 -10.51 -9.85
N ILE A 296 -11.39 -9.96 -9.36
CA ILE A 296 -12.28 -10.68 -8.43
C ILE A 296 -13.32 -11.43 -9.25
N ARG A 297 -13.59 -12.68 -8.87
CA ARG A 297 -14.63 -13.47 -9.55
C ARG A 297 -16.01 -12.81 -9.42
N PRO A 298 -16.78 -12.70 -10.51
CA PRO A 298 -18.07 -12.01 -10.50
C PRO A 298 -19.15 -12.76 -9.69
N ASP A 299 -18.95 -14.04 -9.37
CA ASP A 299 -19.84 -14.80 -8.48
C ASP A 299 -19.58 -14.53 -6.99
N HIS A 300 -18.48 -13.84 -6.65
CA HIS A 300 -18.24 -13.27 -5.32
C HIS A 300 -18.89 -11.89 -5.21
N GLY A 301 -20.21 -11.88 -5.01
CA GLY A 301 -20.96 -10.62 -4.88
C GLY A 301 -20.63 -9.81 -3.62
N GLY A 302 -20.99 -8.52 -3.64
CA GLY A 302 -20.93 -7.62 -2.48
C GLY A 302 -19.85 -6.53 -2.55
N PHE A 303 -18.94 -6.61 -3.54
CA PHE A 303 -17.98 -5.54 -3.82
C PHE A 303 -18.61 -4.41 -4.64
N ALA A 304 -18.01 -3.22 -4.58
CA ALA A 304 -18.30 -2.15 -5.52
C ALA A 304 -17.91 -2.60 -6.95
N PRO A 305 -18.63 -2.18 -8.02
CA PRO A 305 -18.35 -2.59 -9.39
C PRO A 305 -16.89 -2.39 -9.82
N LEU A 306 -16.25 -1.29 -9.42
CA LEU A 306 -14.83 -1.03 -9.71
C LEU A 306 -13.88 -2.15 -9.25
N GLU A 307 -14.19 -2.86 -8.18
CA GLU A 307 -13.25 -3.80 -7.53
C GLU A 307 -13.00 -5.06 -8.36
N TYR A 308 -13.93 -5.41 -9.27
CA TYR A 308 -13.85 -6.67 -10.00
C TYR A 308 -12.76 -6.68 -11.07
N ASP A 309 -12.45 -5.54 -11.69
CA ASP A 309 -11.58 -5.46 -12.88
C ASP A 309 -10.23 -4.72 -12.64
N LEU A 310 -9.79 -4.59 -11.38
CA LEU A 310 -8.53 -3.92 -10.99
C LEU A 310 -7.25 -4.77 -11.24
N GLY A 311 -7.40 -6.06 -11.56
CA GLY A 311 -6.28 -6.98 -11.72
C GLY A 311 -5.42 -6.70 -12.95
N LEU A 312 -4.12 -6.99 -12.84
CA LEU A 312 -3.23 -7.15 -14.01
C LEU A 312 -3.48 -8.48 -14.74
N LEU A 313 -3.99 -9.47 -14.01
CA LEU A 313 -4.36 -10.80 -14.46
C LEU A 313 -5.88 -10.99 -14.32
N ASP A 314 -6.50 -11.72 -15.24
CA ASP A 314 -7.88 -12.16 -15.08
C ASP A 314 -7.98 -13.31 -14.05
N VAL A 315 -9.21 -13.75 -13.77
CA VAL A 315 -9.51 -14.86 -12.84
C VAL A 315 -8.97 -16.23 -13.28
N HIS A 316 -8.31 -16.32 -14.45
CA HIS A 316 -7.73 -17.53 -15.03
C HIS A 316 -6.22 -17.42 -15.25
N ASN A 317 -5.55 -16.47 -14.60
CA ASN A 317 -4.12 -16.16 -14.76
C ASN A 317 -3.73 -15.73 -16.18
N ARG A 318 -4.66 -15.19 -16.96
CA ARG A 318 -4.33 -14.57 -18.25
C ARG A 318 -3.96 -13.11 -18.03
N VAL A 319 -2.84 -12.72 -18.61
CA VAL A 319 -2.37 -11.32 -18.56
C VAL A 319 -3.34 -10.43 -19.33
N LYS A 320 -3.86 -9.40 -18.66
CA LYS A 320 -4.71 -8.38 -19.28
C LYS A 320 -3.84 -7.36 -20.03
N PRO A 321 -4.42 -6.58 -20.94
CA PRO A 321 -3.70 -5.48 -21.60
C PRO A 321 -2.95 -4.54 -20.64
N VAL A 322 -3.57 -4.16 -19.51
CA VAL A 322 -2.91 -3.37 -18.45
C VAL A 322 -1.74 -4.12 -17.77
N GLY A 323 -1.84 -5.45 -17.64
CA GLY A 323 -0.76 -6.31 -17.15
C GLY A 323 0.44 -6.35 -18.09
N HIS A 324 0.21 -6.44 -19.39
CA HIS A 324 1.28 -6.32 -20.39
C HIS A 324 1.95 -4.95 -20.32
N ARG A 325 1.14 -3.88 -20.24
CA ARG A 325 1.68 -2.52 -20.12
C ARG A 325 2.51 -2.33 -18.86
N PHE A 326 2.04 -2.84 -17.71
CA PHE A 326 2.78 -2.82 -16.46
C PHE A 326 4.15 -3.51 -16.61
N ALA A 327 4.19 -4.71 -17.18
CA ALA A 327 5.44 -5.46 -17.38
C ALA A 327 6.42 -4.72 -18.31
N ASP A 328 5.92 -4.13 -19.39
CA ASP A 328 6.74 -3.36 -20.34
C ASP A 328 7.34 -2.10 -19.69
N VAL A 329 6.51 -1.31 -19.00
CA VAL A 329 6.93 -0.05 -18.37
C VAL A 329 7.92 -0.30 -17.22
N THR A 330 7.67 -1.28 -16.36
CA THR A 330 8.58 -1.62 -15.26
C THR A 330 9.91 -2.17 -15.77
N THR A 331 9.89 -2.94 -16.86
CA THR A 331 11.12 -3.40 -17.55
C THR A 331 11.92 -2.23 -18.13
N ASP A 332 11.25 -1.25 -18.76
CA ASP A 332 11.88 -0.05 -19.29
C ASP A 332 12.50 0.83 -18.18
N LEU A 333 11.77 1.04 -17.08
CA LEU A 333 12.24 1.81 -15.93
C LEU A 333 13.46 1.17 -15.26
N ARG A 334 13.49 -0.17 -15.12
CA ARG A 334 14.67 -0.87 -14.61
C ARG A 334 15.91 -0.70 -15.49
N LYS A 335 15.75 -0.55 -16.81
CA LYS A 335 16.87 -0.31 -17.75
C LYS A 335 17.34 1.14 -17.77
N THR A 336 16.46 2.06 -17.44
CA THR A 336 16.69 3.52 -17.55
C THR A 336 16.97 4.21 -16.22
N ALA A 337 16.94 3.47 -15.10
CA ALA A 337 17.18 3.97 -13.74
C ALA A 337 18.45 4.85 -13.58
N ASP A 338 19.46 4.70 -14.44
CA ASP A 338 20.69 5.52 -14.43
C ASP A 338 20.58 6.85 -15.20
N ARG A 339 19.45 7.19 -15.82
CA ARG A 339 19.36 8.27 -16.81
C ARG A 339 18.15 9.16 -16.62
N GLN A 340 18.29 10.17 -15.76
CA GLN A 340 17.92 11.56 -16.07
C GLN A 340 18.34 12.50 -14.93
N ARG A 341 19.40 13.29 -15.18
CA ARG A 341 19.71 14.48 -14.38
C ARG A 341 19.16 15.70 -15.10
N ASN A 342 17.84 15.88 -15.04
CA ASN A 342 17.24 17.16 -15.39
C ASN A 342 17.34 18.09 -14.17
N LEU A 343 17.42 19.40 -14.41
CA LEU A 343 17.37 20.37 -13.31
C LEU A 343 16.00 20.26 -12.63
N ALA A 344 16.00 19.98 -11.33
CA ALA A 344 14.78 19.92 -10.54
C ALA A 344 14.05 21.28 -10.63
N PRO A 345 12.72 21.30 -10.85
CA PRO A 345 11.96 22.53 -10.80
C PRO A 345 12.09 23.25 -9.44
N ALA A 346 11.75 24.53 -9.40
CA ALA A 346 11.74 25.28 -8.15
C ALA A 346 10.75 24.63 -7.14
N PRO A 347 11.12 24.53 -5.85
CA PRO A 347 10.26 23.92 -4.85
C PRO A 347 8.98 24.73 -4.62
N VAL A 348 7.95 24.04 -4.15
CA VAL A 348 6.66 24.60 -3.76
C VAL A 348 6.53 24.48 -2.25
N LEU A 349 6.20 25.57 -1.58
CA LEU A 349 6.11 25.61 -0.13
C LEU A 349 4.69 25.24 0.32
N LEU A 350 4.56 24.16 1.09
CA LEU A 350 3.34 23.78 1.78
C LEU A 350 3.24 24.58 3.09
N PRO A 351 2.18 25.37 3.30
CA PRO A 351 1.99 26.09 4.56
C PRO A 351 1.97 25.13 5.75
N ARG A 352 2.61 25.55 6.84
CA ARG A 352 2.70 24.74 8.05
C ARG A 352 1.30 24.46 8.61
N ASP A 353 1.12 23.26 9.15
CA ASP A 353 -0.13 22.81 9.79
C ASP A 353 -1.36 22.86 8.85
N THR A 354 -1.13 22.81 7.54
CA THR A 354 -2.19 22.71 6.53
C THR A 354 -2.10 21.38 5.78
N PRO A 355 -3.25 20.77 5.43
CA PRO A 355 -3.25 19.58 4.58
C PRO A 355 -2.80 19.94 3.15
N ALA A 356 -2.15 19.01 2.49
CA ALA A 356 -1.80 19.12 1.08
C ALA A 356 -3.04 18.77 0.21
N ASP A 357 -4.04 19.65 0.23
CA ASP A 357 -5.32 19.46 -0.47
C ASP A 357 -5.23 19.63 -2.00
N LEU A 358 -6.36 19.53 -2.72
CA LEU A 358 -6.42 19.70 -4.18
C LEU A 358 -6.07 21.13 -4.64
N HIS A 359 -6.26 22.14 -3.79
CA HIS A 359 -5.83 23.50 -4.10
C HIS A 359 -4.30 23.58 -4.11
N PHE A 360 -3.65 23.02 -3.10
CA PHE A 360 -2.20 22.89 -3.07
C PHE A 360 -1.67 22.04 -4.23
N ALA A 361 -2.33 20.93 -4.55
CA ALA A 361 -1.99 20.09 -5.70
C ALA A 361 -1.97 20.88 -7.02
N THR A 362 -2.92 21.81 -7.20
CA THR A 362 -2.96 22.69 -8.39
C THR A 362 -1.74 23.62 -8.45
N GLN A 363 -1.37 24.22 -7.31
CA GLN A 363 -0.20 25.10 -7.23
C GLN A 363 1.10 24.34 -7.49
N TRP A 364 1.19 23.12 -6.94
CA TRP A 364 2.30 22.21 -7.14
C TRP A 364 2.41 21.79 -8.61
N ALA A 365 1.32 21.33 -9.21
CA ALA A 365 1.28 20.88 -10.59
C ALA A 365 1.65 22.00 -11.59
N ALA A 366 1.31 23.26 -11.30
CA ALA A 366 1.68 24.40 -12.13
C ALA A 366 3.20 24.66 -12.22
N LYS A 367 4.01 24.03 -11.35
CA LYS A 367 5.47 24.11 -11.37
C LYS A 367 6.12 22.86 -11.99
N TRP A 368 5.34 21.88 -12.44
CA TRP A 368 5.86 20.72 -13.17
C TRP A 368 6.60 21.17 -14.44
N SER A 369 7.78 20.62 -14.70
CA SER A 369 8.58 21.00 -15.86
C SER A 369 9.48 19.87 -16.34
N ASN A 370 9.59 19.68 -17.66
CA ASN A 370 10.48 18.70 -18.29
C ASN A 370 10.32 17.27 -17.72
N GLY A 371 9.08 16.85 -17.45
CA GLY A 371 8.77 15.52 -16.91
C GLY A 371 9.21 15.32 -15.46
N GLN A 372 9.51 16.40 -14.72
CA GLN A 372 9.92 16.35 -13.32
C GLN A 372 8.93 17.13 -12.44
N PRO A 373 8.49 16.54 -11.31
CA PRO A 373 7.70 17.23 -10.32
C PRO A 373 8.56 18.22 -9.51
N PRO A 374 8.01 19.36 -9.07
CA PRO A 374 8.68 20.20 -8.10
C PRO A 374 8.74 19.50 -6.73
N GLN A 375 9.78 19.79 -5.97
CA GLN A 375 9.85 19.35 -4.57
C GLN A 375 8.80 20.08 -3.72
N VAL A 376 8.18 19.38 -2.78
CA VAL A 376 7.38 20.01 -1.71
C VAL A 376 8.29 20.25 -0.51
N LEU A 377 8.23 21.45 0.07
CA LEU A 377 8.92 21.80 1.31
C LEU A 377 7.92 22.40 2.29
N ILE A 378 8.03 22.09 3.58
CA ILE A 378 7.22 22.75 4.62
C ILE A 378 7.74 24.16 4.87
N GLU A 379 6.84 25.14 5.00
CA GLU A 379 7.23 26.51 5.34
C GLU A 379 8.03 26.56 6.67
N PRO A 380 9.15 27.32 6.70
CA PRO A 380 9.91 27.54 7.93
C PRO A 380 9.05 28.31 8.95
N ALA A 381 9.35 28.07 10.23
CA ALA A 381 8.65 28.72 11.34
C ALA A 381 8.97 30.23 11.45
#